data_AF-A0AAW4KKJ3-F1
#
_entry.id   AF-A0AAW4KKJ3-F1
#
_cell.length_a   1.000
_cell.length_b   1.000
_cell.length_c   1.000
_cell.angle_alpha   90.00
_cell.angle_beta   90.00
_cell.angle_gamma   90.00
#
_symmetry.space_group_name_H-M   'P 1'
#
loop_
_entity.id
_entity.type
_entity.pdbx_description
1 polymer ?
#
loop_
_entity_poly.entity_id
_entity_poly.type
_entity_poly.pdbx_seq_one_letter_code
_entity_poly.pdbx_strand_id
1 'polypeptide(L)'
;YEITLLTVRHIGGTTFCAPVGHRQEKGDYQESWQPQAMSPIALAESERVAKAVTEALGGRGLFGVELFIKGDQVWFSEVSPRPHDTGLVTLISQDLSQFAL
;
A
#
# COMPACT_ATOMS: atom_id res chain seq x y z
N TYR A 1 -1.39 -5.96 -12.52
CA TYR A 1 -2.26 -6.14 -11.34
C TYR A 1 -2.21 -4.87 -10.52
N GLU A 2 -3.10 -4.76 -9.55
CA GLU A 2 -3.18 -3.61 -8.64
C GLU A 2 -2.74 -4.01 -7.25
N ILE A 3 -2.14 -3.05 -6.53
CA ILE A 3 -1.83 -3.20 -5.13
C ILE A 3 -2.20 -1.93 -4.36
N THR A 4 -2.45 -2.11 -3.07
CA THR A 4 -2.33 -1.06 -2.06
C THR A 4 -1.04 -1.30 -1.29
N LEU A 5 -0.12 -0.34 -1.32
CA LEU A 5 1.06 -0.33 -0.46
C LEU A 5 0.77 0.51 0.78
N LEU A 6 0.37 -0.16 1.86
CA LEU A 6 0.14 0.49 3.15
C LEU A 6 1.46 1.07 3.67
N THR A 7 1.51 2.40 3.74
CA THR A 7 2.71 3.18 3.98
C THR A 7 2.54 3.98 5.27
N VAL A 8 3.40 3.74 6.26
CA VAL A 8 3.32 4.38 7.58
C VAL A 8 4.37 5.47 7.68
N ARG A 9 3.93 6.70 7.95
CA ARG A 9 4.79 7.84 8.28
C ARG A 9 4.80 8.03 9.79
N HIS A 10 5.95 7.84 10.41
CA HIS A 10 6.12 7.94 11.86
C HIS A 10 7.35 8.79 12.22
N ILE A 11 7.62 8.97 13.50
CA ILE A 11 8.72 9.84 13.97
C ILE A 11 10.11 9.37 13.49
N GLY A 12 10.25 8.08 13.18
CA GLY A 12 11.49 7.47 12.70
C GLY A 12 11.65 7.42 11.18
N GLY A 13 10.70 7.94 10.41
CA GLY A 13 10.74 7.93 8.95
C GLY A 13 9.49 7.30 8.33
N THR A 14 9.72 6.47 7.30
CA THR A 14 8.68 5.80 6.53
C THR A 14 8.94 4.30 6.54
N THR A 15 7.92 3.51 6.88
CA THR A 15 7.92 2.05 6.78
C THR A 15 6.77 1.58 5.92
N PHE A 16 6.89 0.37 5.38
CA PHE A 16 5.92 -0.22 4.47
C PHE A 16 5.47 -1.58 5.00
N CYS A 17 4.19 -1.86 4.88
CA CYS A 17 3.70 -3.24 4.99
C CYS A 17 4.09 -4.02 3.73
N ALA A 18 3.98 -5.36 3.78
CA ALA A 18 4.01 -6.15 2.55
C ALA A 18 2.87 -5.70 1.59
N PRO A 19 3.09 -5.72 0.27
CA PRO A 19 2.11 -5.22 -0.70
C PRO A 19 0.80 -6.01 -0.60
N VAL A 20 -0.32 -5.31 -0.54
CA VAL A 20 -1.67 -5.91 -0.52
C VAL A 20 -2.19 -5.94 -1.94
N GLY A 21 -2.33 -7.13 -2.51
CA GLY A 21 -3.02 -7.29 -3.80
C GLY A 21 -4.52 -7.22 -3.57
N HIS A 22 -5.25 -6.72 -4.57
CA HIS A 22 -6.71 -6.67 -4.50
C HIS A 22 -7.34 -6.82 -5.88
N ARG A 23 -8.62 -7.21 -5.89
CA ARG A 23 -9.45 -7.25 -7.09
C ARG A 23 -10.61 -6.27 -6.93
N GLN A 24 -10.67 -5.31 -7.85
CA GLN A 24 -11.79 -4.40 -8.01
C GLN A 24 -12.81 -4.98 -9.00
N GLU A 25 -14.10 -4.87 -8.71
CA GLU A 25 -15.17 -5.20 -9.66
C GLU A 25 -16.30 -4.18 -9.53
N LYS A 26 -16.68 -3.57 -10.65
CA LYS A 26 -17.75 -2.55 -10.72
C LYS A 26 -17.55 -1.35 -9.77
N GLY A 27 -16.30 -1.05 -9.40
CA GLY A 27 -15.95 0.07 -8.53
C GLY A 27 -15.86 -0.28 -7.04
N ASP A 28 -16.10 -1.54 -6.67
CA ASP A 28 -15.96 -2.01 -5.28
C ASP A 28 -14.85 -3.06 -5.16
N TYR A 29 -14.09 -2.98 -4.06
CA TYR A 29 -13.11 -4.01 -3.73
C TYR A 29 -13.85 -5.29 -3.35
N GLN A 30 -13.41 -6.42 -3.89
CA GLN A 30 -14.05 -7.72 -3.67
C GLN A 30 -13.25 -8.59 -2.70
N GLU A 31 -11.93 -8.59 -2.86
CA GLU A 31 -11.01 -9.41 -2.10
C GLU A 31 -9.63 -8.75 -2.08
N SER A 32 -8.88 -9.02 -1.02
CA SER A 32 -7.49 -8.63 -0.90
C SER A 32 -6.67 -9.73 -0.24
N TRP A 33 -5.37 -9.76 -0.54
CA TRP A 33 -4.44 -10.77 -0.03
C TRP A 33 -3.08 -10.13 0.23
N GLN A 34 -2.34 -10.72 1.17
CA GLN A 34 -1.01 -10.26 1.55
C GLN A 34 -0.13 -11.48 1.87
N PRO A 35 1.10 -11.56 1.32
CA PRO A 35 1.71 -10.63 0.37
C PRO A 35 1.25 -10.84 -1.08
N GLN A 36 1.12 -9.78 -1.85
CA GLN A 36 1.13 -9.85 -3.32
C GLN A 36 2.53 -10.19 -3.81
N ALA A 37 2.67 -11.22 -4.64
CA ALA A 37 3.94 -11.53 -5.28
C ALA A 37 4.37 -10.41 -6.23
N MET A 38 5.62 -9.97 -6.11
CA MET A 38 6.21 -8.91 -6.92
C MET A 38 7.67 -9.22 -7.23
N SER A 39 8.21 -8.70 -8.33
CA SER A 39 9.65 -8.68 -8.52
C SER A 39 10.29 -7.73 -7.50
N PRO A 40 11.56 -7.96 -7.10
CA PRO A 40 12.28 -7.02 -6.23
C PRO A 40 12.37 -5.60 -6.82
N ILE A 41 12.44 -5.49 -8.15
CA ILE A 41 12.50 -4.21 -8.86
C ILE A 41 11.17 -3.46 -8.72
N ALA A 42 10.05 -4.13 -8.98
CA ALA A 42 8.73 -3.53 -8.83
C ALA A 42 8.45 -3.14 -7.37
N LEU A 43 8.84 -3.97 -6.40
CA LEU A 43 8.66 -3.65 -4.97
C LEU A 43 9.45 -2.40 -4.57
N ALA A 44 10.73 -2.32 -4.95
CA ALA A 44 11.57 -1.16 -4.64
C ALA A 44 11.05 0.13 -5.28
N GLU A 45 10.54 0.05 -6.51
CA GLU A 45 9.94 1.21 -7.19
C GLU A 45 8.61 1.62 -6.54
N SER A 46 7.77 0.66 -6.12
CA SER A 46 6.55 0.94 -5.37
C SER A 46 6.82 1.66 -4.04
N GLU A 47 7.81 1.20 -3.28
CA GLU A 47 8.24 1.86 -2.04
C GLU A 47 8.78 3.28 -2.30
N ARG A 48 9.56 3.47 -3.38
CA ARG A 48 10.08 4.78 -3.79
C ARG A 48 8.94 5.75 -4.11
N VAL A 49 7.96 5.31 -4.90
CA VAL A 49 6.78 6.11 -5.27
C VAL A 49 5.94 6.44 -4.04
N ALA A 50 5.61 5.45 -3.21
CA ALA A 50 4.81 5.64 -2.00
C ALA A 50 5.48 6.57 -0.99
N LYS A 51 6.80 6.46 -0.81
CA LYS A 51 7.59 7.38 0.00
C LYS A 51 7.48 8.81 -0.52
N ALA A 52 7.75 9.03 -1.81
CA ALA A 52 7.74 10.36 -2.40
C ALA A 52 6.36 11.04 -2.27
N VAL A 53 5.28 10.31 -2.53
CA VAL A 53 3.90 10.81 -2.41
C VAL A 53 3.58 11.18 -0.96
N THR A 54 3.84 10.28 -0.02
CA THR A 54 3.50 10.53 1.40
C THR A 54 4.41 11.58 2.05
N GLU A 55 5.67 11.71 1.62
CA GLU A 55 6.56 12.81 2.00
C GLU A 55 6.05 14.16 1.53
N ALA A 56 5.56 14.25 0.29
CA ALA A 56 5.00 15.48 -0.25
C ALA A 56 3.69 15.88 0.43
N LEU A 57 2.82 14.92 0.78
CA LEU A 57 1.57 15.19 1.51
C LEU A 57 1.82 15.64 2.95
N GLY A 58 2.88 15.13 3.59
CA GLY A 58 3.24 15.46 4.96
C GLY A 58 2.34 14.80 6.00
N GLY A 59 2.58 15.14 7.27
CA GLY A 59 1.90 14.51 8.40
C GLY A 59 2.50 13.16 8.81
N ARG A 60 1.91 12.57 9.85
CA ARG A 60 2.22 11.24 10.38
C ARG A 60 0.94 10.42 10.43
N GLY A 61 1.04 9.13 10.17
CA GLY A 61 -0.07 8.22 10.08
C GLY A 61 0.11 7.20 8.96
N LEU A 62 -0.92 6.40 8.74
CA LEU A 62 -0.97 5.38 7.70
C LEU A 62 -1.65 5.90 6.44
N PHE A 63 -1.08 5.55 5.28
CA PHE A 63 -1.56 5.90 3.96
C PHE A 63 -1.78 4.63 3.14
N GLY A 64 -2.93 4.50 2.49
CA GLY A 64 -3.16 3.51 1.44
C GLY A 64 -2.72 4.09 0.10
N VAL A 65 -1.55 3.68 -0.40
CA VAL A 65 -1.05 4.13 -1.72
C VAL A 65 -1.43 3.09 -2.77
N GLU A 66 -2.29 3.45 -3.72
CA GLU A 66 -2.71 2.55 -4.79
C GLU A 66 -1.79 2.65 -6.01
N LEU A 67 -1.36 1.49 -6.51
CA LEU A 67 -0.40 1.38 -7.60
C LEU A 67 -0.84 0.33 -8.62
N PHE A 68 -0.66 0.66 -9.91
CA PHE A 68 -0.74 -0.32 -11.00
C PHE A 68 0.65 -0.91 -11.30
N ILE A 69 0.71 -2.22 -11.49
CA ILE A 69 1.96 -2.95 -11.78
C ILE A 69 1.85 -3.73 -13.10
N LYS A 70 2.84 -3.57 -13.98
CA LYS A 70 2.99 -4.34 -15.23
C LYS A 70 4.46 -4.72 -15.44
N GLY A 71 4.81 -5.97 -15.15
CA GLY A 71 6.21 -6.38 -15.08
C GLY A 71 6.91 -5.61 -13.96
N ASP A 72 8.02 -4.94 -14.29
CA ASP A 72 8.78 -4.12 -13.35
C ASP A 72 8.36 -2.64 -13.34
N GLN A 73 7.37 -2.27 -14.15
CA GLN A 73 6.87 -0.90 -14.22
C GLN A 73 5.74 -0.66 -13.21
N VAL A 74 5.82 0.48 -12.52
CA VAL A 74 4.90 0.90 -11.45
C VAL A 74 4.32 2.26 -11.82
N TRP A 75 2.99 2.41 -11.70
CA TRP A 75 2.30 3.68 -11.87
C TRP A 75 1.49 4.01 -10.65
N PHE A 76 1.61 5.26 -10.19
CA PHE A 76 0.76 5.82 -9.15
C PHE A 76 -0.68 5.96 -9.66
N SER A 77 -1.64 5.47 -8.89
CA SER A 77 -3.08 5.67 -9.12
C SER A 77 -3.59 6.80 -8.23
N GLU A 78 -3.69 6.54 -6.92
CA GLU A 78 -4.17 7.48 -5.93
C GLU A 78 -3.62 7.18 -4.53
N VAL A 79 -3.99 8.01 -3.55
CA VAL A 79 -3.59 7.84 -2.15
C VAL A 79 -4.71 8.24 -1.21
N SER A 80 -5.00 7.34 -0.26
CA SER A 80 -5.84 7.61 0.89
C SER A 80 -4.98 7.97 2.11
N PRO A 81 -5.07 9.19 2.68
CA PRO A 81 -4.30 9.60 3.86
C PRO A 81 -4.90 9.08 5.18
N ARG A 82 -5.22 7.78 5.20
CA ARG A 82 -5.90 7.04 6.28
C ARG A 82 -5.83 5.52 5.99
N PRO A 83 -6.27 4.66 6.93
CA PRO A 83 -6.56 3.26 6.64
C PRO A 83 -7.41 3.05 5.38
N HIS A 84 -7.10 1.98 4.65
CA HIS A 84 -7.68 1.61 3.37
C HIS A 84 -8.51 0.33 3.50
N ASP A 85 -9.59 0.20 2.73
CA ASP A 85 -10.50 -0.96 2.82
C ASP A 85 -9.80 -2.28 2.44
N THR A 86 -9.01 -2.28 1.37
CA THR A 86 -8.18 -3.42 0.95
C THR A 86 -7.23 -3.86 2.08
N GLY A 87 -6.81 -2.93 2.94
CA GLY A 87 -5.94 -3.17 4.09
C GLY A 87 -6.60 -3.93 5.24
N LEU A 88 -7.90 -4.23 5.18
CA LEU A 88 -8.59 -5.04 6.19
C LEU A 88 -7.96 -6.43 6.35
N VAL A 89 -7.29 -6.96 5.33
CA VAL A 89 -6.50 -8.20 5.42
C VAL A 89 -5.46 -8.16 6.56
N THR A 90 -4.94 -6.98 6.90
CA THR A 90 -3.97 -6.80 8.01
C THR A 90 -4.55 -7.10 9.39
N LEU A 91 -5.88 -7.21 9.53
CA LEU A 91 -6.50 -7.66 10.78
C LEU A 91 -6.14 -9.11 11.13
N ILE A 92 -5.72 -9.91 10.14
CA ILE A 92 -5.32 -11.31 10.35
C ILE A 92 -3.90 -11.61 9.87
N SER A 93 -3.36 -10.85 8.92
CA SER A 93 -2.02 -11.12 8.34
C SER A 93 -0.85 -10.45 9.07
N GLN A 94 -1.11 -9.55 10.02
CA GLN A 94 -0.06 -8.84 10.76
C GLN A 94 -0.37 -8.79 12.26
N ASP A 95 0.66 -8.75 13.09
CA ASP A 95 0.53 -8.55 14.55
C ASP A 95 -0.09 -7.18 14.86
N LEU A 96 0.28 -6.15 14.08
CA LEU A 96 -0.33 -4.82 14.10
C LEU A 96 -1.12 -4.61 12.80
N SER A 97 -2.44 -4.54 12.91
CA SER A 97 -3.31 -4.16 11.79
C SER A 97 -3.08 -2.71 11.40
N GLN A 98 -3.53 -2.30 10.21
CA GLN A 98 -3.48 -0.91 9.75
C GLN A 98 -4.10 0.12 10.71
N PHE A 99 -4.94 -0.30 11.66
CA PHE A 99 -5.56 0.56 12.65
C PHE A 99 -4.72 0.73 13.93
N ALA A 100 -3.68 -0.09 14.09
CA ALA A 100 -2.80 -0.14 15.25
C ALA A 100 -1.34 0.23 14.93
N LEU A 101 -1.06 0.66 13.70
CA LEU A 101 0.26 1.11 13.22
C LEU A 101 0.52 2.60 13.51
#